data_AF-A0A554FZ52-F1
#
_entry.id   AF-A0A554FZ52-F1
#
_cell.length_a   1.000
_cell.length_b   1.000
_cell.length_c   1.000
_cell.angle_alpha   90.00
_cell.angle_beta   90.00
_cell.angle_gamma   90.00
#
_symmetry.space_group_name_H-M   'P 1'
#
loop_
_entity.id
_entity.type
_entity.pdbx_description
1 polymer ?
#
loop_
_entity_poly.entity_id
_entity_poly.type
_entity_poly.pdbx_seq_one_letter_code
_entity_poly.pdbx_strand_id
1 'polypeptide(L)'
;MSDARKPAPPSTSQPRAPSNPGPQPRAATSSGMRAVSAARTAPLEKPKVEGPLGKRVAAETSNVLLNTFSILKEQLADFRASNRFFKYKAGIVAGWVVLSVASFAIACPGRSLETGDMDARLVLSDKLDRPSVTIWNESKDVWRDVTIIVNEQYRAAVAEVQPGNFVTITPKQLLGADGVTAPADLRFQSLKMRSPSDNADLTPSLQEEWQRLLAPKK
;
A
#
# COMPACT_ATOMS: atom_id res chain seq x y z
N MET A 1 29.35 66.83 -59.15
CA MET A 1 28.12 66.52 -59.92
C MET A 1 27.22 65.76 -58.96
N SER A 2 26.48 66.40 -58.04
CA SER A 2 25.32 67.31 -58.25
C SER A 2 24.20 66.53 -58.97
N ASP A 3 22.97 66.33 -58.52
CA ASP A 3 22.06 66.93 -57.52
C ASP A 3 21.06 65.81 -57.10
N ALA A 4 20.69 65.61 -55.83
CA ALA A 4 19.74 66.39 -55.02
C ALA A 4 18.30 66.44 -55.58
N ARG A 5 17.36 65.73 -54.94
CA ARG A 5 16.00 66.22 -54.64
C ARG A 5 15.38 65.52 -53.42
N LYS A 6 15.15 66.34 -52.40
CA LYS A 6 14.31 66.25 -51.18
C LYS A 6 13.58 67.63 -51.15
N PRO A 7 12.52 67.97 -50.36
CA PRO A 7 11.47 67.26 -49.57
C PRO A 7 9.98 67.68 -49.88
N ALA A 8 9.03 67.05 -49.15
CA ALA A 8 7.63 67.34 -48.65
C ALA A 8 6.95 68.75 -48.82
N PRO A 9 5.67 69.09 -48.39
CA PRO A 9 4.74 68.51 -47.37
C PRO A 9 3.19 68.65 -47.69
N PRO A 10 2.24 69.03 -46.79
CA PRO A 10 1.45 68.19 -45.84
C PRO A 10 -0.10 68.38 -45.90
N SER A 11 -0.87 67.51 -45.22
CA SER A 11 -2.13 67.88 -44.52
C SER A 11 -2.67 66.67 -43.72
N THR A 12 -2.44 66.58 -42.41
CA THR A 12 -3.24 67.13 -41.27
C THR A 12 -4.61 66.51 -41.05
N SER A 13 -4.68 65.58 -40.09
CA SER A 13 -5.64 65.65 -38.97
C SER A 13 -5.23 64.67 -37.84
N GLN A 14 -4.75 65.23 -36.72
CA GLN A 14 -4.70 64.61 -35.39
C GLN A 14 -6.01 64.95 -34.61
N PRO A 15 -6.18 64.65 -33.30
CA PRO A 15 -6.16 63.35 -32.62
C PRO A 15 -7.36 63.18 -31.65
N ARG A 16 -7.67 61.96 -31.18
CA ARG A 16 -8.26 61.78 -29.83
C ARG A 16 -8.08 60.36 -29.28
N ALA A 17 -7.41 60.27 -28.13
CA ALA A 17 -7.55 59.22 -27.11
C ALA A 17 -8.37 59.83 -25.93
N PRO A 18 -8.82 59.11 -24.87
CA PRO A 18 -8.41 57.77 -24.43
C PRO A 18 -9.53 56.86 -23.82
N SER A 19 -9.08 55.74 -23.23
CA SER A 19 -9.64 54.98 -22.08
C SER A 19 -10.74 53.90 -22.26
N ASN A 20 -10.33 52.64 -21.97
CA ASN A 20 -10.97 51.47 -21.32
C ASN A 20 -12.47 51.52 -20.90
N PRO A 21 -13.21 50.39 -20.75
CA PRO A 21 -12.77 49.12 -20.12
C PRO A 21 -13.29 47.80 -20.74
N GLY A 22 -12.79 46.67 -20.22
CA GLY A 22 -13.06 45.30 -20.69
C GLY A 22 -14.51 44.78 -20.49
N PRO A 23 -14.78 43.52 -20.90
CA PRO A 23 -16.13 42.98 -20.92
C PRO A 23 -16.62 42.68 -19.50
N GLN A 24 -17.62 43.41 -19.03
CA GLN A 24 -18.40 43.03 -17.86
C GLN A 24 -19.37 41.88 -18.21
N PRO A 25 -19.54 40.87 -17.33
CA PRO A 25 -20.54 39.84 -17.50
C PRO A 25 -21.94 40.42 -17.29
N ARG A 26 -22.85 40.14 -18.23
CA ARG A 26 -24.26 40.53 -18.15
C ARG A 26 -24.92 39.87 -16.93
N ALA A 27 -25.33 40.69 -15.96
CA ALA A 27 -26.31 40.29 -14.97
C ALA A 27 -27.67 40.12 -15.67
N ALA A 28 -28.22 38.91 -15.64
CA ALA A 28 -29.58 38.65 -16.08
C ALA A 28 -30.56 39.10 -14.99
N THR A 29 -31.19 40.25 -15.19
CA THR A 29 -32.41 40.66 -14.48
C THR A 29 -33.60 39.93 -15.10
N SER A 30 -34.00 38.80 -14.51
CA SER A 30 -35.36 38.28 -14.66
C SER A 30 -36.07 38.34 -13.32
N SER A 31 -36.91 39.37 -13.16
CA SER A 31 -37.94 39.46 -12.14
C SER A 31 -39.03 38.42 -12.48
N GLY A 32 -39.18 37.39 -11.64
CA GLY A 32 -40.34 36.49 -11.71
C GLY A 32 -40.07 34.99 -11.78
N MET A 33 -38.83 34.52 -11.93
CA MET A 33 -38.51 33.10 -11.75
C MET A 33 -37.90 32.89 -10.38
N ARG A 34 -38.77 32.74 -9.38
CA ARG A 34 -38.38 32.22 -8.07
C ARG A 34 -37.93 30.77 -8.31
N ALA A 35 -36.61 30.56 -8.37
CA ALA A 35 -36.05 29.23 -8.36
C ALA A 35 -36.57 28.53 -7.10
N VAL A 36 -37.53 27.63 -7.28
CA VAL A 36 -37.98 26.74 -6.22
C VAL A 36 -36.86 25.74 -6.06
N SER A 37 -35.86 26.13 -5.27
CA SER A 37 -34.84 25.23 -4.81
C SER A 37 -35.59 24.16 -4.02
N ALA A 38 -35.80 22.99 -4.62
CA ALA A 38 -36.20 21.79 -3.92
C ALA A 38 -35.00 21.31 -3.07
N ALA A 39 -34.52 22.19 -2.19
CA ALA A 39 -33.69 21.83 -1.07
C ALA A 39 -34.59 21.01 -0.16
N ARG A 40 -34.46 19.68 -0.26
CA ARG A 40 -35.06 18.74 0.67
C ARG A 40 -34.79 19.23 2.10
N THR A 41 -35.84 19.56 2.83
CA THR A 41 -35.81 20.04 4.23
C THR A 41 -35.65 18.92 5.25
N ALA A 42 -34.98 17.84 4.85
CA ALA A 42 -34.45 16.85 5.76
C ALA A 42 -33.15 16.32 5.13
N PRO A 43 -32.00 16.43 5.80
CA PRO A 43 -30.86 15.59 5.48
C PRO A 43 -31.37 14.16 5.50
N LEU A 44 -31.12 13.34 4.47
CA LEU A 44 -31.25 11.91 4.66
C LEU A 44 -30.32 11.57 5.82
N GLU A 45 -30.90 11.14 6.95
CA GLU A 45 -30.14 10.56 8.03
C GLU A 45 -29.35 9.41 7.44
N LYS A 46 -28.06 9.63 7.20
CA LYS A 46 -27.13 8.53 7.00
C LYS A 46 -27.26 7.72 8.29
N PRO A 47 -27.71 6.45 8.25
CA PRO A 47 -27.72 5.63 9.45
C PRO A 47 -26.31 5.70 10.01
N LYS A 48 -26.18 6.32 11.18
CA LYS A 48 -24.91 6.44 11.88
C LYS A 48 -24.61 5.03 12.37
N VAL A 49 -23.96 4.24 11.51
CA VAL A 49 -23.49 2.91 11.88
C VAL A 49 -22.32 3.14 12.83
N GLU A 50 -22.65 3.25 14.10
CA GLU A 50 -21.73 3.08 15.21
C GLU A 50 -21.36 1.60 15.23
N GLY A 51 -20.13 1.33 14.79
CA GLY A 51 -19.59 -0.01 14.66
C GLY A 51 -18.13 0.04 14.24
N PRO A 52 -17.35 -1.02 14.52
CA PRO A 52 -15.93 -1.08 14.25
C PRO A 52 -15.63 -0.76 12.78
N LEU A 53 -14.51 -0.08 12.51
CA LEU A 53 -14.12 0.48 11.20
C LEU A 53 -14.37 -0.45 10.01
N GLY A 54 -14.23 -1.77 10.18
CA GLY A 54 -14.53 -2.77 9.15
C GLY A 54 -15.99 -2.78 8.66
N LYS A 55 -16.98 -2.47 9.50
CA LYS A 55 -18.41 -2.43 9.10
C LYS A 55 -18.75 -1.21 8.24
N ARG A 56 -17.99 -0.11 8.36
CA ARG A 56 -18.16 1.08 7.52
C ARG A 56 -17.59 0.86 6.12
N VAL A 57 -16.41 0.25 6.03
CA VAL A 57 -15.81 -0.14 4.75
C VAL A 57 -16.68 -1.18 4.03
N ALA A 58 -17.21 -2.17 4.76
CA ALA A 58 -18.13 -3.16 4.18
C ALA A 58 -19.45 -2.54 3.64
N ALA A 59 -19.99 -1.52 4.31
CA ALA A 59 -21.21 -0.83 3.87
C ALA A 59 -20.98 0.16 2.71
N GLU A 60 -19.78 0.73 2.60
CA GLU A 60 -19.41 1.60 1.47
C GLU A 60 -19.05 0.78 0.22
N THR A 61 -18.35 -0.35 0.39
CA THR A 61 -18.00 -1.26 -0.71
C THR A 61 -19.21 -1.94 -1.33
N SER A 62 -20.24 -2.30 -0.56
CA SER A 62 -21.44 -2.96 -1.10
C SER A 62 -22.22 -2.05 -2.06
N ASN A 63 -22.35 -0.77 -1.74
CA ASN A 63 -23.00 0.21 -2.62
C ASN A 63 -22.19 0.51 -3.89
N VAL A 64 -20.86 0.58 -3.76
CA VAL A 64 -19.97 0.77 -4.92
C VAL A 64 -19.95 -0.46 -5.82
N LEU A 65 -19.93 -1.67 -5.25
CA LEU A 65 -20.00 -2.93 -5.98
C LEU A 65 -21.29 -3.04 -6.80
N LEU A 66 -22.44 -2.83 -6.17
CA LEU A 66 -23.72 -2.95 -6.87
C LEU A 66 -23.85 -1.95 -8.03
N ASN A 67 -23.35 -0.71 -7.85
CA ASN A 67 -23.35 0.30 -8.89
C ASN A 67 -22.32 0.02 -10.00
N THR A 68 -21.17 -0.58 -9.66
CA THR A 68 -20.18 -0.98 -10.67
C THR A 68 -20.65 -2.20 -11.47
N PHE A 69 -21.37 -3.14 -10.84
CA PHE A 69 -21.95 -4.29 -11.54
C PHE A 69 -23.03 -3.90 -12.57
N SER A 70 -23.87 -2.90 -12.25
CA SER A 70 -24.87 -2.42 -13.21
C SER A 70 -24.21 -1.75 -14.42
N ILE A 71 -23.21 -0.90 -14.18
CA ILE A 71 -22.44 -0.25 -15.26
C ILE A 71 -21.72 -1.31 -16.11
N LEU A 72 -21.12 -2.33 -15.50
CA LEU A 72 -20.46 -3.41 -16.24
C LEU A 72 -21.42 -4.19 -17.15
N LYS A 73 -22.64 -4.46 -16.67
CA LYS A 73 -23.66 -5.16 -17.47
C LYS A 73 -24.08 -4.35 -18.70
N GLU A 74 -24.28 -3.05 -18.53
CA GLU A 74 -24.62 -2.14 -19.63
C GLU A 74 -23.48 -2.07 -20.65
N GLN A 75 -22.24 -1.88 -20.19
CA GLN A 75 -21.06 -1.87 -21.05
C GLN A 75 -20.84 -3.21 -21.79
N LEU A 76 -21.21 -4.34 -21.18
CA LEU A 76 -21.14 -5.65 -21.83
C LEU A 76 -22.20 -5.83 -22.92
N ALA A 77 -23.41 -5.30 -22.70
CA ALA A 77 -24.45 -5.30 -23.71
C ALA A 77 -24.06 -4.43 -24.92
N ASP A 78 -23.52 -3.25 -24.65
CA ASP A 78 -22.99 -2.34 -25.68
C ASP A 78 -21.79 -2.95 -26.42
N PHE A 79 -20.90 -3.65 -25.72
CA PHE A 79 -19.81 -4.39 -26.35
C PHE A 79 -20.32 -5.49 -27.29
N ARG A 80 -21.37 -6.21 -26.92
CA ARG A 80 -21.98 -7.22 -27.79
C ARG A 80 -22.57 -6.61 -29.05
N ALA A 81 -23.26 -5.48 -28.92
CA ALA A 81 -23.83 -4.72 -30.04
C ALA A 81 -22.79 -4.00 -30.91
N SER A 82 -21.54 -3.86 -30.43
CA SER A 82 -20.49 -3.11 -31.12
C SER A 82 -19.96 -3.76 -32.41
N ASN A 83 -19.36 -2.91 -33.25
CA ASN A 83 -18.78 -3.27 -34.54
C ASN A 83 -17.49 -4.12 -34.42
N ARG A 84 -17.21 -4.92 -35.46
CA ARG A 84 -16.03 -5.82 -35.54
C ARG A 84 -14.70 -5.11 -35.23
N PHE A 85 -14.51 -3.89 -35.74
CA PHE A 85 -13.27 -3.12 -35.55
C PHE A 85 -13.05 -2.71 -34.09
N PHE A 86 -14.13 -2.42 -33.36
CA PHE A 86 -14.05 -2.09 -31.93
C PHE A 86 -13.69 -3.34 -31.12
N LYS A 87 -14.31 -4.49 -31.44
CA LYS A 87 -14.03 -5.78 -30.79
C LYS A 87 -12.56 -6.20 -30.94
N TYR A 88 -11.94 -6.00 -32.10
CA TYR A 88 -10.52 -6.27 -32.28
C TYR A 88 -9.63 -5.41 -31.37
N LYS A 89 -9.87 -4.08 -31.32
CA LYS A 89 -9.10 -3.18 -30.46
C LYS A 89 -9.28 -3.50 -28.98
N ALA A 90 -10.52 -3.74 -28.56
CA ALA A 90 -10.84 -4.15 -27.20
C ALA A 90 -10.17 -5.48 -26.83
N GLY A 91 -10.13 -6.44 -27.76
CA GLY A 91 -9.44 -7.72 -27.58
C GLY A 91 -7.93 -7.56 -27.37
N ILE A 92 -7.27 -6.67 -28.12
CA ILE A 92 -5.85 -6.37 -27.94
C ILE A 92 -5.58 -5.79 -26.54
N VAL A 93 -6.39 -4.80 -26.12
CA VAL A 93 -6.24 -4.18 -24.80
C VAL A 93 -6.53 -5.18 -23.69
N ALA A 94 -7.59 -5.98 -23.80
CA ALA A 94 -7.93 -7.02 -22.83
C ALA A 94 -6.82 -8.07 -22.73
N GLY A 95 -6.27 -8.51 -23.85
CA GLY A 95 -5.13 -9.43 -23.88
C GLY A 95 -3.90 -8.87 -23.18
N TRP A 96 -3.59 -7.59 -23.41
CA TRP A 96 -2.49 -6.91 -22.74
C TRP A 96 -2.71 -6.78 -21.22
N VAL A 97 -3.93 -6.47 -20.78
CA VAL A 97 -4.28 -6.43 -19.35
C VAL A 97 -4.12 -7.80 -18.71
N VAL A 98 -4.64 -8.86 -19.35
CA VAL A 98 -4.50 -10.24 -18.86
C VAL A 98 -3.03 -10.63 -18.75
N LEU A 99 -2.22 -10.37 -19.78
CA LEU A 99 -0.78 -10.62 -19.75
C LEU A 99 -0.07 -9.86 -18.63
N SER A 100 -0.46 -8.61 -18.40
CA SER A 100 0.11 -7.79 -17.32
C SER A 100 -0.24 -8.36 -15.95
N VAL A 101 -1.52 -8.68 -15.72
CA VAL A 101 -1.97 -9.29 -14.44
C VAL A 101 -1.30 -10.64 -14.21
N ALA A 102 -1.21 -11.49 -15.24
CA ALA A 102 -0.50 -12.76 -15.15
C ALA A 102 0.98 -12.57 -14.84
N SER A 103 1.64 -11.60 -15.48
CA SER A 103 3.04 -11.25 -15.19
C SER A 103 3.22 -10.78 -13.76
N PHE A 104 2.30 -9.95 -13.24
CA PHE A 104 2.31 -9.54 -11.84
C PHE A 104 2.07 -10.70 -10.89
N ALA A 105 1.15 -11.62 -11.21
CA ALA A 105 0.90 -12.80 -10.37
C ALA A 105 2.10 -13.76 -10.34
N ILE A 106 2.84 -13.88 -11.44
CA ILE A 106 4.05 -14.71 -11.54
C ILE A 106 5.27 -14.01 -10.89
N ALA A 107 5.45 -12.71 -11.16
CA ALA A 107 6.58 -11.94 -10.64
C ALA A 107 6.43 -11.60 -9.16
N CYS A 108 5.20 -11.46 -8.67
CA CYS A 108 4.86 -11.21 -7.27
C CYS A 108 3.88 -12.30 -6.80
N PRO A 109 4.34 -13.53 -6.50
CA PRO A 109 3.50 -14.53 -5.86
C PRO A 109 2.99 -13.93 -4.54
N GLY A 110 1.68 -13.78 -4.43
CA GLY A 110 0.93 -13.14 -3.35
C GLY A 110 1.74 -12.75 -2.12
N ARG A 111 2.24 -11.51 -2.08
CA ARG A 111 2.56 -10.84 -0.82
C ARG A 111 1.24 -10.58 -0.12
N SER A 112 0.82 -11.55 0.67
CA SER A 112 -0.23 -11.38 1.65
C SER A 112 0.14 -10.18 2.52
N LEU A 113 -0.83 -9.35 2.82
CA LEU A 113 -0.72 -8.20 3.71
C LEU A 113 -0.52 -8.69 5.17
N GLU A 114 0.62 -9.33 5.43
CA GLU A 114 1.26 -9.62 6.72
C GLU A 114 2.47 -10.51 6.41
N THR A 115 3.55 -9.96 5.86
CA THR A 115 4.82 -10.70 5.78
C THR A 115 5.97 -9.72 5.73
N GLY A 116 6.46 -9.37 6.90
CA GLY A 116 7.89 -9.21 7.01
C GLY A 116 8.52 -10.60 6.97
N ASP A 117 9.51 -10.77 6.11
CA ASP A 117 10.40 -11.91 6.11
C ASP A 117 11.78 -11.28 6.13
N MET A 118 12.37 -11.17 7.33
CA MET A 118 13.68 -10.55 7.52
C MET A 118 14.81 -11.36 6.85
N ASP A 119 14.48 -12.29 5.94
CA ASP A 119 15.29 -13.38 5.40
C ASP A 119 16.08 -14.06 6.54
N ALA A 120 15.35 -14.41 7.60
CA ALA A 120 15.94 -14.96 8.82
C ALA A 120 15.87 -16.48 8.79
N ARG A 121 17.04 -17.15 8.78
CA ARG A 121 17.10 -18.61 8.88
C ARG A 121 17.39 -19.06 10.29
N LEU A 122 16.60 -20.01 10.78
CA LEU A 122 16.73 -20.57 12.11
C LEU A 122 17.47 -21.91 12.11
N VAL A 123 18.36 -22.09 13.09
CA VAL A 123 19.00 -23.37 13.42
C VAL A 123 18.89 -23.60 14.93
N LEU A 124 18.30 -24.73 15.32
CA LEU A 124 18.16 -25.14 16.71
C LEU A 124 19.35 -26.02 17.12
N SER A 125 19.91 -25.79 18.31
CA SER A 125 20.98 -26.63 18.86
C SER A 125 20.46 -28.02 19.25
N ASP A 126 21.27 -29.07 19.04
CA ASP A 126 20.91 -30.46 19.30
C ASP A 126 20.87 -30.84 20.80
N LYS A 127 21.29 -29.92 21.67
CA LYS A 127 21.33 -30.12 23.12
C LYS A 127 20.02 -29.72 23.76
N LEU A 128 19.14 -30.71 23.94
CA LEU A 128 17.80 -30.57 24.55
C LEU A 128 17.84 -30.00 25.98
N ASP A 129 18.93 -30.23 26.70
CA ASP A 129 19.19 -29.82 28.07
C ASP A 129 19.62 -28.35 28.20
N ARG A 130 20.10 -27.72 27.11
CA ARG A 130 20.43 -26.29 27.06
C ARG A 130 20.07 -25.75 25.68
N PRO A 131 18.76 -25.54 25.43
CA PRO A 131 18.32 -25.13 24.12
C PRO A 131 18.91 -23.76 23.79
N SER A 132 19.47 -23.64 22.61
CA SER A 132 19.92 -22.38 22.03
C SER A 132 19.45 -22.32 20.59
N VAL A 133 19.07 -21.11 20.17
CA VAL A 133 18.60 -20.86 18.81
C VAL A 133 19.60 -19.94 18.14
N THR A 134 20.08 -20.33 16.96
CA THR A 134 20.90 -19.48 16.11
C THR A 134 20.08 -18.98 14.94
N ILE A 135 20.05 -17.67 14.77
CA ILE A 135 19.29 -16.98 13.72
C ILE A 135 20.29 -16.32 12.79
N TRP A 136 20.29 -16.73 11.53
CA TRP A 136 21.14 -16.21 10.46
C TRP A 136 20.42 -15.10 9.71
N ASN A 137 21.11 -13.99 9.47
CA ASN A 137 20.68 -12.96 8.55
C ASN A 137 21.07 -13.37 7.12
N GLU A 138 20.16 -13.99 6.38
CA GLU A 138 20.35 -14.33 4.96
C GLU A 138 19.95 -13.17 4.02
N SER A 139 19.47 -12.06 4.58
CA SER A 139 19.14 -10.87 3.80
C SER A 139 20.40 -10.20 3.26
N LYS A 140 20.20 -9.30 2.29
CA LYS A 140 21.27 -8.43 1.78
C LYS A 140 21.46 -7.17 2.62
N ASP A 141 20.59 -6.96 3.62
CA ASP A 141 20.51 -5.74 4.40
C ASP A 141 20.95 -5.96 5.85
N VAL A 142 21.41 -4.88 6.49
CA VAL A 142 21.79 -4.91 7.90
C VAL A 142 20.53 -4.89 8.75
N TRP A 143 20.38 -5.85 9.65
CA TRP A 143 19.35 -5.79 10.69
C TRP A 143 19.76 -4.78 11.77
N ARG A 144 18.85 -3.88 12.14
CA ARG A 144 19.06 -2.87 13.19
C ARG A 144 17.93 -2.90 14.21
N ASP A 145 18.29 -2.74 15.48
CA ASP A 145 17.36 -2.62 16.61
C ASP A 145 16.33 -3.74 16.65
N VAL A 146 16.79 -4.98 16.47
CA VAL A 146 15.92 -6.15 16.41
C VAL A 146 15.55 -6.59 17.82
N THR A 147 14.25 -6.67 18.08
CA THR A 147 13.70 -7.33 19.25
C THR A 147 13.28 -8.75 18.88
N ILE A 148 13.91 -9.72 19.53
CA ILE A 148 13.56 -11.13 19.43
C ILE A 148 12.62 -11.43 20.60
N ILE A 149 11.46 -12.01 20.30
CA ILE A 149 10.40 -12.33 21.25
C ILE A 149 10.22 -13.84 21.27
N VAL A 150 10.40 -14.44 22.44
CA VAL A 150 10.31 -15.89 22.67
C VAL A 150 9.11 -16.17 23.56
N ASN A 151 8.28 -17.13 23.16
CA ASN A 151 7.07 -17.55 23.89
C ASN A 151 6.13 -16.39 24.25
N GLU A 152 6.18 -15.30 23.46
CA GLU A 152 5.45 -14.03 23.67
C GLU A 152 5.74 -13.29 24.99
N GLN A 153 6.55 -13.87 25.87
CA GLN A 153 6.80 -13.39 27.23
C GLN A 153 8.20 -12.82 27.38
N TYR A 154 9.18 -13.45 26.75
CA TYR A 154 10.58 -13.10 26.93
C TYR A 154 11.14 -12.38 25.72
N ARG A 155 12.05 -11.44 25.95
CA ARG A 155 12.59 -10.57 24.91
C ARG A 155 14.09 -10.45 25.01
N ALA A 156 14.76 -10.40 23.86
CA ALA A 156 16.15 -9.99 23.73
C ALA A 156 16.25 -8.88 22.69
N ALA A 157 17.05 -7.85 22.98
CA ALA A 157 17.37 -6.79 22.04
C ALA A 157 18.72 -7.08 21.38
N VAL A 158 18.77 -6.96 20.06
CA VAL A 158 19.96 -7.14 19.24
C VAL A 158 20.17 -5.86 18.45
N ALA A 159 21.26 -5.15 18.73
CA ALA A 159 21.50 -3.83 18.15
C ALA A 159 21.74 -3.90 16.64
N GLU A 160 22.60 -4.81 16.18
CA GLU A 160 22.97 -4.90 14.78
C GLU A 160 23.38 -6.33 14.40
N VAL A 161 22.94 -6.80 13.23
CA VAL A 161 23.41 -8.05 12.60
C VAL A 161 23.68 -7.79 11.12
N GLN A 162 24.94 -7.91 10.71
CA GLN A 162 25.33 -7.74 9.31
C GLN A 162 24.76 -8.86 8.42
N PRO A 163 24.61 -8.60 7.10
CA PRO A 163 24.32 -9.64 6.11
C PRO A 163 25.28 -10.83 6.21
N GLY A 164 24.74 -12.04 6.18
CA GLY A 164 25.50 -13.29 6.28
C GLY A 164 26.03 -13.65 7.68
N ASN A 165 25.83 -12.78 8.67
CA ASN A 165 26.15 -13.08 10.07
C ASN A 165 24.95 -13.67 10.82
N PHE A 166 25.20 -14.15 12.04
CA PHE A 166 24.18 -14.76 12.87
C PHE A 166 24.18 -14.20 14.29
N VAL A 167 23.06 -14.39 14.97
CA VAL A 167 22.91 -14.18 16.39
C VAL A 167 22.48 -15.47 17.06
N THR A 168 23.10 -15.81 18.18
CA THR A 168 22.69 -16.94 19.01
C THR A 168 21.98 -16.44 20.25
N ILE A 169 20.77 -16.94 20.46
CA ILE A 169 19.92 -16.63 21.60
C ILE A 169 19.90 -17.82 22.55
N THR A 170 20.19 -17.52 23.81
CA THR A 170 20.12 -18.45 24.93
C THR A 170 19.14 -17.90 25.98
N PRO A 171 18.53 -18.75 26.83
CA PRO A 171 17.60 -18.28 27.84
C PRO A 171 18.16 -17.21 28.79
N LYS A 172 19.47 -17.20 29.04
CA LYS A 172 20.13 -16.19 29.87
C LYS A 172 20.09 -14.77 29.31
N GLN A 173 19.94 -14.62 28.00
CA GLN A 173 19.87 -13.32 27.33
C GLN A 173 18.43 -12.81 27.21
N LEU A 174 17.45 -13.64 27.56
CA LEU A 174 16.04 -13.35 27.47
C LEU A 174 15.53 -12.74 28.78
N LEU A 175 14.84 -11.62 28.69
CA LEU A 175 14.25 -10.89 29.81
C LEU A 175 12.72 -10.89 29.70
N GLY A 176 12.05 -11.22 30.80
CA GLY A 176 10.60 -11.11 30.94
C GLY A 176 10.14 -9.67 31.16
N ALA A 177 8.83 -9.45 31.13
CA ALA A 177 8.22 -8.12 31.36
C ALA A 177 8.45 -7.59 32.78
N ASP A 178 8.67 -8.49 33.73
CA ASP A 178 9.03 -8.24 35.13
C ASP A 178 10.53 -7.97 35.33
N GLY A 179 11.33 -8.00 34.26
CA GLY A 179 12.79 -7.84 34.32
C GLY A 179 13.52 -9.10 34.79
N VAL A 180 12.80 -10.21 34.98
CA VAL A 180 13.39 -11.49 35.40
C VAL A 180 13.93 -12.21 34.17
N THR A 181 15.14 -12.76 34.28
CA THR A 181 15.74 -13.58 33.22
C THR A 181 14.94 -14.86 33.00
N ALA A 182 14.87 -15.33 31.76
CA ALA A 182 14.18 -16.58 31.47
C ALA A 182 14.82 -17.79 32.19
N PRO A 183 14.01 -18.80 32.56
CA PRO A 183 14.51 -20.05 33.14
C PRO A 183 15.54 -20.74 32.24
N ALA A 184 16.54 -21.40 32.84
CA ALA A 184 17.62 -22.05 32.07
C ALA A 184 17.12 -23.24 31.22
N ASP A 185 16.00 -23.84 31.61
CA ASP A 185 15.30 -24.94 30.95
C ASP A 185 14.15 -24.47 30.03
N LEU A 186 14.09 -23.16 29.72
CA LEU A 186 13.08 -22.60 28.82
C LEU A 186 13.11 -23.31 27.48
N ARG A 187 11.98 -23.92 27.11
CA ARG A 187 11.75 -24.45 25.76
C ARG A 187 11.24 -23.35 24.84
N PHE A 188 11.88 -23.17 23.70
CA PHE A 188 11.41 -22.27 22.64
C PHE A 188 10.20 -22.92 21.94
N GLN A 189 9.01 -22.38 22.15
CA GLN A 189 7.75 -22.82 21.53
C GLN A 189 7.31 -21.87 20.42
N SER A 190 7.53 -20.57 20.61
CA SER A 190 7.33 -19.54 19.58
C SER A 190 8.50 -18.58 19.53
N LEU A 191 8.78 -18.06 18.33
CA LEU A 191 9.87 -17.14 18.10
C LEU A 191 9.44 -16.11 17.05
N LYS A 192 9.41 -14.84 17.45
CA LYS A 192 9.09 -13.72 16.59
C LYS A 192 10.22 -12.72 16.62
N MET A 193 10.50 -12.08 15.51
CA MET A 193 11.45 -10.99 15.39
C MET A 193 10.73 -9.74 14.95
N ARG A 194 11.19 -8.60 15.48
CA ARG A 194 10.68 -7.28 15.11
C ARG A 194 11.84 -6.32 15.00
N SER A 195 11.88 -5.58 13.91
CA SER A 195 12.70 -4.39 13.74
C SER A 195 11.75 -3.18 13.57
N PRO A 196 12.26 -1.95 13.58
CA PRO A 196 11.43 -0.76 13.35
C PRO A 196 10.72 -0.75 11.99
N SER A 197 11.34 -1.36 10.96
CA SER A 197 10.86 -1.35 9.58
C SER A 197 10.24 -2.66 9.12
N ASP A 198 10.43 -3.75 9.88
CA ASP A 198 10.09 -5.10 9.42
C ASP A 198 9.83 -6.08 10.58
N ASN A 199 9.21 -7.21 10.32
CA ASN A 199 9.00 -8.28 11.30
C ASN A 199 9.27 -9.67 10.70
N ALA A 200 9.36 -10.71 11.52
CA ALA A 200 9.40 -12.08 11.03
C ALA A 200 8.78 -13.02 12.07
N ASP A 201 7.98 -13.99 11.64
CA ASP A 201 7.53 -15.08 12.51
C ASP A 201 8.31 -16.36 12.17
N LEU A 202 9.24 -16.72 13.06
CA LEU A 202 10.09 -17.89 12.92
C LEU A 202 9.51 -19.12 13.64
N THR A 203 8.30 -19.01 14.19
CA THR A 203 7.62 -20.11 14.87
C THR A 203 7.45 -21.35 13.99
N PRO A 204 7.06 -21.24 12.69
CA PRO A 204 6.96 -22.41 11.82
C PRO A 204 8.31 -23.11 11.62
N SER A 205 9.38 -22.36 11.33
CA SER A 205 10.73 -22.89 11.14
C SER A 205 11.28 -23.54 12.41
N LEU A 206 10.99 -22.96 13.57
CA LEU A 206 11.32 -23.54 14.88
C LEU A 206 10.63 -24.89 15.10
N GLN A 207 9.34 -24.99 14.76
CA GLN A 207 8.59 -26.24 14.88
C GLN A 207 9.13 -27.33 13.95
N GLU A 208 9.51 -26.97 12.73
CA GLU A 208 10.13 -27.89 11.78
C GLU A 208 11.48 -28.43 12.31
N GLU A 209 12.35 -27.56 12.84
CA GLU A 209 13.62 -27.96 13.44
C GLU A 209 13.42 -28.87 14.67
N TRP A 210 12.42 -28.59 15.51
CA TRP A 210 12.05 -29.48 16.61
C TRP A 210 11.63 -30.86 16.13
N GLN A 211 10.82 -30.94 15.07
CA GLN A 211 10.42 -32.23 14.48
C GLN A 211 11.62 -33.00 13.94
N ARG A 212 12.59 -32.30 13.31
CA ARG A 212 13.83 -32.91 12.83
C ARG A 212 14.67 -33.49 13.97
N LEU A 213 14.80 -32.78 15.09
CA LEU A 213 15.56 -33.26 16.25
C LEU A 213 14.89 -34.44 16.97
N LEU A 214 13.55 -34.47 16.99
CA LEU A 214 12.78 -35.56 17.60
C LEU A 214 12.65 -36.79 16.70
N ALA A 215 12.93 -36.66 15.40
CA ALA A 215 12.88 -37.78 14.47
C ALA A 215 13.97 -38.82 14.84
N PRO A 216 13.64 -40.13 14.82
CA PRO A 216 14.64 -41.16 15.07
C PRO A 216 15.74 -41.09 14.01
N LYS A 217 17.00 -40.94 14.45
CA LYS A 217 18.16 -41.05 13.57
C LYS A 217 18.18 -42.46 12.99
N LYS A 218 18.03 -42.59 11.67
CA LYS A 218 18.19 -43.85 10.94
C LYS A 218 19.65 -44.29 10.91
#